data_AF-A0AAN9IVI8-F1
#
_entry.id   AF-A0AAN9IVI8-F1
#
_cell.length_a   1.000
_cell.length_b   1.000
_cell.length_c   1.000
_cell.angle_alpha   90.00
_cell.angle_beta   90.00
_cell.angle_gamma   90.00
#
_symmetry.space_group_name_H-M   'P 1'
#
loop_
_entity.id
_entity.type
_entity.pdbx_description
1 polymer ?
#
loop_
_entity_poly.entity_id
_entity_poly.type
_entity_poly.pdbx_seq_one_letter_code
_entity_poly.pdbx_strand_id
1 'polypeptide(L)'
;MHVAAFYLSDTHCMPRELSEPICPCCGMEEEIVYHALVSCREVQEVWFASQFGIRIIDGGATVFGNWFQQKFLDSKNKEAIGMACEILWAIWNRRNSWVFNYQKQSMMQVLSHAMSIHSPLVMQNKPTAVRSLNWKPP
;
A
#
# COMPACT_ATOMS: atom_id res chain seq x y z
N MET A 1 -24.11 49.11 26.81
CA MET A 1 -22.98 48.47 27.50
C MET A 1 -22.53 47.29 26.65
N HIS A 2 -21.30 47.36 26.14
CA HIS A 2 -20.35 46.29 25.74
C HIS A 2 -20.81 45.21 24.73
N VAL A 3 -20.41 45.30 23.45
CA VAL A 3 -19.17 44.86 22.74
C VAL A 3 -19.09 43.36 22.33
N ALA A 4 -19.06 43.18 21.01
CA ALA A 4 -18.23 42.32 20.12
C ALA A 4 -17.67 40.93 20.52
N ALA A 5 -17.77 40.04 19.51
CA ALA A 5 -16.82 39.01 19.04
C ALA A 5 -16.53 37.77 19.91
N PHE A 6 -16.57 36.57 19.30
CA PHE A 6 -15.37 35.87 18.84
C PHE A 6 -15.74 34.60 18.04
N TYR A 7 -15.10 34.46 16.90
CA TYR A 7 -14.93 33.22 16.13
C TYR A 7 -13.97 32.27 16.88
N LEU A 8 -14.12 30.95 16.64
CA LEU A 8 -13.17 29.83 16.87
C LEU A 8 -13.18 29.10 18.23
N SER A 9 -12.74 27.83 18.14
CA SER A 9 -12.52 26.77 19.16
C SER A 9 -13.80 26.20 19.80
N ASP A 10 -14.21 24.96 19.53
CA ASP A 10 -13.50 23.77 19.99
C ASP A 10 -13.65 22.56 19.06
N THR A 11 -12.74 22.42 18.09
CA THR A 11 -12.31 21.08 17.66
C THR A 11 -11.38 20.55 18.74
N HIS A 12 -11.98 19.99 19.80
CA HIS A 12 -11.24 19.15 20.74
C HIS A 12 -10.52 18.09 19.91
N CYS A 13 -9.19 18.10 20.00
CA CYS A 13 -8.30 17.11 19.43
C CYS A 13 -8.81 15.71 19.80
N MET A 14 -9.48 15.03 18.88
CA MET A 14 -9.65 13.59 19.01
C MET A 14 -8.26 12.97 19.00
N PRO A 15 -7.91 12.09 19.96
CA PRO A 15 -6.76 11.24 19.85
C PRO A 15 -6.85 10.51 18.50
N ARG A 16 -5.73 10.44 17.78
CA ARG A 16 -5.61 9.89 16.42
C ARG A 16 -5.94 8.38 16.32
N GLU A 17 -6.60 7.80 17.32
CA GLU A 17 -6.76 6.36 17.55
C GLU A 17 -8.17 5.83 17.26
N LEU A 18 -9.11 6.64 16.76
CA LEU A 18 -10.50 6.18 16.54
C LEU A 18 -11.06 6.38 15.13
N SER A 19 -10.31 6.97 14.19
CA SER A 19 -10.70 6.95 12.77
C SER A 19 -10.00 5.77 12.10
N GLU A 20 -10.75 4.89 11.46
CA GLU A 20 -10.16 3.90 10.56
C GLU A 20 -9.26 4.65 9.55
N PRO A 21 -8.01 4.21 9.34
CA PRO A 21 -7.08 4.97 8.52
C PRO A 21 -7.60 5.04 7.09
N ILE A 22 -7.73 6.24 6.53
CA ILE A 22 -8.05 6.42 5.11
C ILE A 22 -6.85 6.05 4.26
N CYS A 23 -7.07 5.33 3.17
CA CYS A 23 -6.00 4.92 2.26
C CYS A 23 -5.18 6.14 1.81
N PRO A 24 -3.86 6.19 2.09
CA PRO A 24 -3.04 7.33 1.76
C PRO A 24 -2.82 7.47 0.26
N CYS A 25 -2.99 6.39 -0.52
CA CYS A 25 -2.85 6.43 -1.96
C CYS A 25 -4.01 7.20 -2.63
N CYS A 26 -5.25 6.77 -2.39
CA CYS A 26 -6.43 7.35 -3.05
C CYS A 26 -7.11 8.46 -2.24
N GLY A 27 -7.02 8.44 -0.91
CA GLY A 27 -7.69 9.38 -0.02
C GLY A 27 -9.22 9.21 0.08
N MET A 28 -9.79 8.11 -0.44
CA MET A 28 -11.25 7.96 -0.64
C MET A 28 -11.90 6.91 0.24
N GLU A 29 -11.23 5.77 0.47
CA GLU A 29 -11.78 4.61 1.19
C GLU A 29 -10.90 4.23 2.37
N GLU A 30 -11.45 3.43 3.28
CA GLU A 30 -10.72 2.82 4.38
C GLU A 30 -9.53 1.99 3.90
N GLU A 31 -8.40 2.12 4.59
CA GLU A 31 -7.19 1.35 4.35
C GLU A 31 -7.27 -0.05 4.99
N ILE A 32 -8.09 -0.91 4.39
CA ILE A 32 -8.02 -2.35 4.65
C ILE A 32 -6.99 -3.00 3.72
N VAL A 33 -6.45 -4.17 4.10
CA VAL A 33 -5.45 -4.91 3.31
C VAL A 33 -5.91 -5.13 1.87
N TYR A 34 -7.18 -5.49 1.67
CA TYR A 34 -7.75 -5.68 0.34
C TYR A 34 -7.75 -4.39 -0.48
N HIS A 35 -8.13 -3.26 0.10
CA HIS A 35 -8.11 -1.97 -0.59
C HIS A 35 -6.67 -1.57 -0.93
N ALA A 36 -5.77 -1.60 0.05
CA ALA A 36 -4.39 -1.17 -0.11
C ALA A 36 -3.62 -1.98 -1.17
N LEU A 37 -3.95 -3.27 -1.36
CA LEU A 37 -3.22 -4.17 -2.24
C LEU A 37 -3.97 -4.55 -3.53
N VAL A 38 -5.29 -4.32 -3.60
CA VAL A 38 -6.11 -4.83 -4.70
C VAL A 38 -7.10 -3.80 -5.23
N SER A 39 -8.07 -3.36 -4.42
CA SER A 39 -9.22 -2.58 -4.93
C SER A 39 -9.01 -1.07 -4.96
N CYS A 40 -7.94 -0.53 -4.39
CA CYS A 40 -7.60 0.89 -4.55
C CYS A 40 -7.48 1.22 -6.04
N ARG A 41 -8.17 2.28 -6.51
CA ARG A 41 -8.18 2.69 -7.92
C ARG A 41 -6.78 2.79 -8.53
N GLU A 42 -5.82 3.34 -7.79
CA GLU A 42 -4.43 3.47 -8.27
C GLU A 42 -3.68 2.14 -8.33
N VAL A 43 -4.15 1.14 -7.58
CA VAL A 43 -3.60 -0.22 -7.55
C VAL A 43 -4.25 -1.10 -8.61
N GLN A 44 -5.54 -0.90 -8.90
CA GLN A 44 -6.23 -1.58 -9.99
C GLN A 44 -5.52 -1.36 -11.34
N GLU A 45 -4.99 -0.16 -11.58
CA GLU A 45 -4.20 0.15 -12.78
C GLU A 45 -2.93 -0.70 -12.87
N VAL A 46 -2.27 -0.98 -11.74
CA VAL A 46 -1.08 -1.84 -11.68
C VAL A 46 -1.44 -3.29 -12.04
N TRP A 47 -2.52 -3.82 -11.45
CA TRP A 47 -3.00 -5.17 -11.75
C TRP A 47 -3.42 -5.34 -13.21
N PHE A 48 -4.09 -4.34 -13.77
CA PHE A 48 -4.51 -4.34 -15.16
C PHE A 48 -3.33 -4.24 -16.13
N ALA A 49 -2.34 -3.39 -15.84
CA ALA A 49 -1.14 -3.21 -16.67
C ALA A 49 -0.09 -4.32 -16.50
N SER A 50 -0.22 -5.15 -15.46
CA SER A 50 0.63 -6.33 -15.28
C SER A 50 0.36 -7.39 -16.35
N GLN A 51 1.26 -8.37 -16.44
CA GLN A 51 1.07 -9.55 -17.30
C GLN A 51 -0.19 -10.37 -16.99
N PHE A 52 -0.83 -10.17 -15.82
CA PHE A 52 -2.04 -10.88 -15.45
C PHE A 52 -3.32 -10.22 -16.00
N GLY A 53 -3.24 -8.95 -16.44
CA GLY A 53 -4.37 -8.24 -17.04
C GLY A 53 -5.63 -8.19 -16.14
N ILE A 54 -5.45 -8.22 -14.81
CA ILE A 54 -6.56 -8.43 -13.88
C ILE A 54 -7.39 -7.15 -13.81
N ARG A 55 -8.67 -7.28 -14.20
CA ARG A 55 -9.69 -6.28 -13.94
C ARG A 55 -10.35 -6.58 -12.60
N ILE A 56 -10.26 -5.63 -11.68
CA ILE A 56 -10.99 -5.68 -10.43
C ILE A 56 -12.38 -5.13 -10.72
N ILE A 57 -13.39 -5.98 -10.63
CA ILE A 57 -14.78 -5.59 -10.74
C ILE A 57 -15.26 -5.40 -9.30
N ASP A 58 -15.71 -4.20 -8.97
CA ASP A 58 -16.20 -3.87 -7.63
C ASP A 58 -17.31 -4.87 -7.25
N GLY A 59 -16.99 -5.72 -6.27
CA GLY A 59 -17.77 -6.89 -5.90
C GLY A 59 -17.61 -7.20 -4.43
N GLY A 60 -17.96 -6.23 -3.58
CA GLY A 60 -17.99 -6.37 -2.13
C GLY A 60 -16.62 -6.42 -1.43
N ALA A 61 -16.64 -6.26 -0.11
CA ALA A 61 -15.48 -6.44 0.74
C ALA A 61 -15.01 -7.90 0.66
N THR A 62 -14.07 -8.19 -0.24
CA THR A 62 -13.45 -9.51 -0.32
C THR A 62 -12.23 -9.55 0.59
N VAL A 63 -12.07 -10.64 1.33
CA VAL A 63 -10.86 -10.88 2.12
C VAL A 63 -9.70 -11.11 1.17
N PHE A 64 -8.60 -10.38 1.34
CA PHE A 64 -7.40 -10.48 0.51
C PHE A 64 -6.96 -11.94 0.26
N GLY A 65 -6.97 -12.78 1.30
CA GLY A 65 -6.62 -14.20 1.19
C GLY A 65 -7.50 -14.97 0.20
N ASN A 66 -8.81 -14.73 0.20
CA ASN A 66 -9.72 -15.39 -0.75
C ASN A 66 -9.46 -14.94 -2.19
N TRP A 67 -9.20 -13.64 -2.37
CA TRP A 67 -8.85 -13.11 -3.69
C TRP A 67 -7.53 -13.71 -4.20
N PHE A 68 -6.49 -13.76 -3.36
CA PHE A 68 -5.19 -14.30 -3.74
C PHE A 68 -5.25 -15.81 -4.01
N GLN A 69 -6.05 -16.54 -3.21
CA GLN A 69 -6.31 -17.96 -3.43
C GLN A 69 -6.92 -18.20 -4.82
N GLN A 70 -8.03 -17.52 -5.12
CA GLN A 70 -8.77 -17.69 -6.38
C GLN A 70 -7.95 -17.26 -7.61
N LYS A 71 -7.14 -16.20 -7.49
CA LYS A 71 -6.38 -15.66 -8.63
C LYS A 71 -5.08 -16.40 -8.90
N PHE A 72 -4.40 -16.88 -7.87
CA PHE A 72 -3.04 -17.40 -8.02
C PHE A 72 -2.85 -18.81 -7.45
N LEU A 73 -3.26 -19.06 -6.20
CA LEU A 73 -2.93 -20.32 -5.53
C LEU A 73 -3.67 -21.53 -6.11
N ASP A 74 -4.92 -21.38 -6.55
CA ASP A 74 -5.71 -22.48 -7.13
C ASP A 74 -5.07 -23.04 -8.41
N SER A 75 -4.36 -22.20 -9.17
CA SER A 75 -3.62 -22.63 -10.37
C SER A 75 -2.37 -23.47 -10.05
N LYS A 76 -1.84 -23.38 -8.82
CA LYS A 76 -0.57 -23.96 -8.38
C LYS A 76 0.64 -23.60 -9.25
N ASN A 77 0.53 -22.57 -10.09
CA ASN A 77 1.64 -22.09 -10.91
C ASN A 77 2.59 -21.25 -10.05
N LYS A 78 3.74 -21.84 -9.65
CA LYS A 78 4.72 -21.22 -8.77
C LYS A 78 5.30 -19.92 -9.34
N GLU A 79 5.51 -19.85 -10.65
CA GLU A 79 6.04 -18.66 -11.31
C GLU A 79 5.04 -17.51 -11.23
N ALA A 80 3.77 -17.79 -11.58
CA ALA A 80 2.69 -16.81 -11.46
C ALA A 80 2.50 -16.33 -10.00
N ILE A 81 2.58 -17.24 -9.03
CA ILE A 81 2.51 -16.90 -7.60
C ILE A 81 3.68 -15.99 -7.21
N GLY A 82 4.90 -16.31 -7.63
CA GLY A 82 6.10 -15.49 -7.36
C GLY A 82 5.95 -14.08 -7.91
N MET A 83 5.59 -13.95 -9.18
CA MET A 83 5.38 -12.65 -9.84
C MET A 83 4.24 -11.85 -9.19
N ALA A 84 3.16 -12.52 -8.73
CA ALA A 84 2.10 -11.86 -7.98
C ALA A 84 2.58 -11.31 -6.63
N CYS A 85 3.41 -12.08 -5.91
CA CYS A 85 4.03 -11.62 -4.65
C CYS A 85 4.96 -10.42 -4.86
N GLU A 86 5.72 -10.39 -5.95
CA GLU A 86 6.59 -9.26 -6.30
C GLU A 86 5.79 -7.99 -6.58
N ILE A 87 4.68 -8.11 -7.31
CA ILE A 87 3.77 -6.99 -7.56
C ILE A 87 3.15 -6.48 -6.25
N LEU A 88 2.67 -7.39 -5.39
CA LEU A 88 2.12 -7.04 -4.07
C LEU A 88 3.14 -6.28 -3.22
N TRP A 89 4.38 -6.76 -3.19
CA TRP A 89 5.47 -6.08 -2.49
C TRP A 89 5.74 -4.69 -3.07
N ALA A 90 5.81 -4.56 -4.40
CA ALA A 90 6.05 -3.29 -5.06
C ALA A 90 4.91 -2.28 -4.80
N ILE A 91 3.65 -2.73 -4.76
CA ILE A 91 2.48 -1.91 -4.38
C ILE A 91 2.63 -1.42 -2.95
N TRP A 92 2.93 -2.31 -2.01
CA TRP A 92 3.12 -1.95 -0.60
C TRP A 92 4.30 -0.98 -0.42
N ASN A 93 5.40 -1.20 -1.14
CA ASN A 93 6.54 -0.31 -1.15
C ASN A 93 6.19 1.08 -1.68
N ARG A 94 5.42 1.17 -2.77
CA ARG A 94 4.90 2.45 -3.29
C ARG A 94 4.09 3.20 -2.24
N ARG A 95 3.18 2.51 -1.54
CA ARG A 95 2.38 3.07 -0.45
C ARG A 95 3.29 3.63 0.66
N ASN A 96 4.27 2.85 1.10
CA ASN A 96 5.21 3.28 2.14
C ASN A 96 6.09 4.45 1.66
N SER A 97 6.54 4.45 0.41
CA SER A 97 7.27 5.58 -0.18
C SER A 97 6.46 6.87 -0.16
N TRP A 98 5.15 6.78 -0.41
CA TRP A 98 4.27 7.93 -0.29
C TRP A 98 4.11 8.39 1.17
N VAL A 99 3.85 7.46 2.09
CA VAL A 99 3.62 7.76 3.52
C VAL A 99 4.86 8.35 4.22
N PHE A 100 6.04 7.78 3.97
CA PHE A 100 7.26 8.11 4.72
C PHE A 100 8.18 9.08 3.98
N ASN A 101 8.16 9.08 2.64
CA ASN A 101 9.08 9.87 1.83
C ASN A 101 8.38 10.93 0.97
N TYR A 102 7.03 10.98 0.99
CA TYR A 102 6.23 11.85 0.11
C TYR A 102 6.54 11.67 -1.38
N GLN A 103 6.98 10.46 -1.77
CA GLN A 103 7.33 10.12 -3.15
C GLN A 103 6.28 9.17 -3.73
N LYS A 104 5.42 9.71 -4.60
CA LYS A 104 4.38 8.94 -5.29
C LYS A 104 4.94 8.34 -6.58
N GLN A 105 5.01 7.02 -6.61
CA GLN A 105 5.48 6.27 -7.79
C GLN A 105 4.34 6.09 -8.81
N SER A 106 4.66 6.11 -10.10
CA SER A 106 3.72 5.77 -11.18
C SER A 106 3.52 4.25 -11.27
N MET A 107 2.43 3.82 -11.90
CA MET A 107 2.19 2.38 -12.14
C MET A 107 3.36 1.69 -12.87
N MET A 108 4.01 2.40 -13.80
CA MET A 108 5.15 1.87 -14.55
C MET A 108 6.37 1.70 -13.66
N GLN A 109 6.61 2.63 -12.73
CA GLN A 109 7.68 2.50 -11.74
C GLN A 109 7.44 1.31 -10.80
N VAL A 110 6.18 1.06 -10.41
CA VAL A 110 5.81 -0.11 -9.60
C VAL A 110 6.10 -1.40 -10.34
N LEU A 111 5.63 -1.53 -11.58
CA LEU A 111 5.83 -2.75 -12.38
C LEU A 111 7.31 -2.97 -12.70
N SER A 112 8.06 -1.91 -13.03
CA SER A 112 9.51 -2.04 -13.23
C SER A 112 10.23 -2.48 -11.96
N HIS A 113 9.77 -2.01 -10.80
CA HIS A 113 10.34 -2.44 -9.52
C HIS A 113 10.02 -3.90 -9.25
N ALA A 114 8.77 -4.34 -9.44
CA ALA A 114 8.39 -5.75 -9.33
C ALA A 114 9.25 -6.65 -10.24
N MET A 115 9.39 -6.29 -11.52
CA MET A 115 10.23 -7.04 -12.47
C MET A 115 11.71 -7.07 -12.08
N SER A 116 12.21 -6.01 -11.45
CA SER A 116 13.61 -5.99 -10.98
C SER A 116 13.87 -6.96 -9.83
N ILE A 117 12.84 -7.32 -9.07
CA ILE A 117 12.91 -8.32 -7.99
C ILE A 117 13.04 -9.74 -8.58
N HIS A 118 12.44 -10.00 -9.74
CA HIS A 118 12.46 -11.29 -10.46
C HIS A 118 13.83 -11.69 -11.02
N SER A 119 14.84 -10.80 -10.99
CA SER A 119 16.23 -11.20 -11.24
C SER A 119 16.66 -12.20 -10.15
N PRO A 120 17.45 -13.25 -10.43
CA PRO A 120 17.91 -14.20 -9.42
C PRO A 120 18.82 -13.50 -8.40
N LEU A 121 18.22 -12.82 -7.43
CA LEU A 121 18.83 -12.13 -6.31
C LEU A 121 18.14 -12.58 -5.02
N VAL A 122 18.08 -13.90 -4.82
CA VAL A 122 18.53 -14.40 -3.53
C VAL A 122 19.96 -13.86 -3.37
N MET A 123 20.17 -12.91 -2.46
CA MET A 123 21.43 -12.21 -2.13
C MET A 123 21.70 -10.84 -2.80
N GLN A 124 20.79 -9.88 -2.65
CA GLN A 124 21.23 -8.52 -2.29
C GLN A 124 20.71 -8.13 -0.91
N ASN A 125 21.25 -8.81 0.11
CA ASN A 125 21.57 -8.13 1.35
C ASN A 125 22.54 -6.98 0.99
N LYS A 126 22.03 -5.82 0.57
CA LYS A 126 22.66 -4.60 1.06
C LYS A 126 22.24 -4.54 2.52
N PRO A 127 23.14 -4.69 3.49
CA PRO A 127 22.85 -4.17 4.81
C PRO A 127 22.61 -2.69 4.58
N THR A 128 21.35 -2.27 4.54
CA THR A 128 21.01 -0.89 4.91
C THR A 128 21.67 -0.74 6.25
N ALA A 129 22.69 0.12 6.31
CA ALA A 129 23.33 0.46 7.57
C ALA A 129 22.20 0.78 8.54
N VAL A 130 21.94 -0.14 9.47
CA VAL A 130 21.12 0.15 10.63
C VAL A 130 21.91 1.26 11.29
N ARG A 131 21.48 2.50 11.06
CA ARG A 131 22.00 3.64 11.79
C ARG A 131 21.72 3.29 13.23
N SER A 132 22.76 2.88 13.94
CA SER A 132 22.73 2.54 15.36
C SER A 132 22.14 3.75 16.07
N LEU A 133 20.84 3.68 16.35
CA LEU A 133 20.17 4.62 17.21
C LEU A 133 20.69 4.30 18.61
N ASN A 134 21.68 5.08 19.05
CA ASN A 134 22.16 5.09 20.42
C ASN A 134 21.07 5.69 21.31
N TRP A 135 19.99 4.94 21.48
CA TRP A 135 18.94 5.25 22.43
C TRP A 135 19.42 4.86 23.84
N LYS A 136 19.33 5.80 24.78
CA LYS A 136 19.45 5.54 26.22
C LYS A 136 18.11 5.87 26.88
N PRO A 137 17.56 4.98 27.72
CA PRO A 137 16.40 5.31 28.54
C PRO A 137 16.71 6.36 29.61
N PRO A 138 15.68 7.06 30.14
CA PRO A 138 15.80 7.90 31.33
C PRO A 138 16.13 7.10 32.60
#